data_AF-A0AAD4I260-F1
#
_entry.id   AF-A0AAD4I260-F1
#
_cell.length_a   1.000
_cell.length_b   1.000
_cell.length_c   1.000
_cell.angle_alpha   90.00
_cell.angle_beta   90.00
_cell.angle_gamma   90.00
#
_symmetry.space_group_name_H-M   'P 1'
#
loop_
_entity.id
_entity.type
_entity.pdbx_description
1 polymer ?
#
loop_
_entity_poly.entity_id
_entity_poly.type
_entity_poly.pdbx_seq_one_letter_code
_entity_poly.pdbx_strand_id
1 'polypeptide(L)'
;MQRKEVGAKDPSGHIPLWPLLHHLLLPPPNPQPGEQPVVTSWSALTALLDTIAVTVHGTAHPAGDYALLREAVASRFGTEARFLEAVWPRLAALALEMPALFPSGQVPILGRGGGYGGGGGCERVALSRRQAACLVVHQFLRTLAGPGWKDGEEAGAGVWGCLGGAAVVSANKYVGFGQSATQEEIHVGSSPEACPAVLLTPPLRDDQVLVVRGAQAMANITGQRRDIKVEGMPLPDGGQKAWQERTMLFMDALELDMAEEGDVLPDLLPRNMVFGDVAHFVVILA
;
A
#
# COMPACT_ATOMS: atom_id res chain seq x y z
N MET A 1 3.19 -42.56 14.96
CA MET A 1 3.79 -41.23 14.68
C MET A 1 2.68 -40.21 14.81
N GLN A 2 2.78 -39.30 15.77
CA GLN A 2 1.66 -38.53 16.34
C GLN A 2 1.06 -37.52 15.34
N ARG A 3 -0.28 -37.48 15.27
CA ARG A 3 -1.05 -36.34 14.74
C ARG A 3 -0.67 -35.09 15.55
N LYS A 4 -0.04 -34.10 14.91
CA LYS A 4 0.08 -32.76 15.50
C LYS A 4 -1.14 -31.96 15.06
N GLU A 5 -1.90 -31.50 16.04
CA GLU A 5 -3.19 -30.84 15.90
C GLU A 5 -3.10 -29.63 14.96
N VAL A 6 -4.04 -29.60 14.01
CA VAL A 6 -4.38 -28.39 13.26
C VAL A 6 -5.18 -27.49 14.21
N GLY A 7 -4.66 -26.31 14.51
CA GLY A 7 -5.42 -25.23 15.15
C GLY A 7 -5.30 -25.13 16.67
N ALA A 8 -4.08 -25.08 17.23
CA ALA A 8 -3.91 -24.55 18.58
C ALA A 8 -4.28 -23.06 18.58
N LYS A 9 -5.48 -22.75 19.07
CA LYS A 9 -5.87 -21.38 19.41
C LYS A 9 -4.82 -20.80 20.35
N ASP A 10 -4.48 -19.53 20.18
CA ASP A 10 -3.66 -18.82 21.14
C ASP A 10 -4.36 -18.77 22.52
N PRO A 11 -3.68 -18.32 23.59
CA PRO A 11 -4.28 -18.23 24.93
C PRO A 11 -5.57 -17.38 25.00
N SER A 12 -5.86 -16.59 23.97
CA SER A 12 -7.04 -15.75 23.83
C SER A 12 -8.15 -16.40 22.99
N GLY A 13 -7.95 -17.62 22.47
CA GLY A 13 -8.93 -18.36 21.70
C GLY A 13 -8.90 -18.10 20.19
N HIS A 14 -7.94 -17.30 19.69
CA HIS A 14 -7.83 -16.94 18.27
C HIS A 14 -6.91 -17.88 17.52
N ILE A 15 -7.22 -18.17 16.26
CA ILE A 15 -6.32 -18.96 15.40
C ILE A 15 -5.16 -18.05 14.99
N PRO A 16 -3.89 -18.44 15.24
CA PRO A 16 -2.76 -17.64 14.78
C PRO A 16 -2.80 -17.44 13.26
N LEU A 17 -2.62 -16.20 12.81
CA LEU A 17 -2.74 -15.82 11.40
C LEU A 17 -1.83 -16.63 10.49
N TRP A 18 -0.58 -16.87 10.91
CA TRP A 18 0.42 -17.48 10.03
C TRP A 18 0.10 -18.94 9.65
N PRO A 19 -0.22 -19.85 10.59
CA PRO A 19 -0.76 -21.17 10.27
C PRO A 19 -2.01 -21.15 9.39
N LEU A 20 -2.93 -20.21 9.62
CA LEU A 20 -4.13 -20.04 8.79
C LEU A 20 -3.75 -19.66 7.35
N LEU A 21 -2.90 -18.66 7.19
CA LEU A 21 -2.46 -18.18 5.88
C LEU A 21 -1.74 -19.27 5.08
N HIS A 22 -0.89 -20.07 5.73
CA HIS A 22 -0.28 -21.24 5.12
C HIS A 22 -1.31 -22.24 4.60
N HIS A 23 -2.36 -22.52 5.38
CA HIS A 23 -3.40 -23.46 4.98
C HIS A 23 -4.29 -22.92 3.84
N LEU A 24 -4.55 -21.61 3.82
CA LEU A 24 -5.36 -20.97 2.79
C LEU A 24 -4.61 -20.78 1.47
N LEU A 25 -3.29 -20.58 1.50
CA LEU A 25 -2.51 -20.27 0.31
C LEU A 25 -1.76 -21.45 -0.28
N LEU A 26 -1.42 -22.47 0.52
CA LEU A 26 -0.73 -23.66 0.04
C LEU A 26 -1.71 -24.78 -0.30
N PRO A 27 -1.47 -25.54 -1.38
CA PRO A 27 -2.17 -26.79 -1.61
C PRO A 27 -2.00 -27.73 -0.42
N PRO A 28 -2.95 -28.66 -0.20
CA PRO A 28 -2.85 -29.63 0.88
C PRO A 28 -1.54 -30.45 0.79
N PRO A 29 -0.93 -30.84 1.93
CA PRO A 29 0.43 -31.39 1.99
C PRO A 29 0.64 -32.77 1.33
N ASN A 30 -0.33 -33.30 0.59
CA ASN A 30 -0.20 -34.48 -0.28
C ASN A 30 -1.25 -34.37 -1.39
N PRO A 31 -0.98 -33.61 -2.46
CA PRO A 31 -1.95 -33.43 -3.51
C PRO A 31 -2.19 -34.78 -4.21
N GLN A 32 -3.44 -35.26 -4.21
CA GLN A 32 -3.82 -36.39 -5.05
C GLN A 32 -3.58 -36.03 -6.53
N PRO A 33 -3.29 -36.99 -7.43
CA PRO A 33 -3.19 -36.71 -8.85
C PRO A 33 -4.48 -36.04 -9.37
N GLY A 34 -4.40 -34.76 -9.73
CA GLY A 34 -5.56 -33.95 -10.14
C GLY A 34 -6.09 -32.96 -9.10
N GLU A 35 -5.53 -32.92 -7.88
CA GLU A 35 -5.81 -31.84 -6.92
C GLU A 35 -5.21 -30.52 -7.42
N GLN A 36 -6.10 -29.56 -7.64
CA GLN A 36 -5.81 -28.26 -8.20
C GLN A 36 -5.28 -27.28 -7.12
N PRO A 37 -4.70 -26.12 -7.50
CA PRO A 37 -4.40 -25.05 -6.55
C PRO A 37 -5.60 -24.71 -5.65
N VAL A 38 -5.34 -24.22 -4.42
CA VAL A 38 -6.41 -23.93 -3.43
C VAL A 38 -7.47 -22.99 -3.99
N VAL A 39 -7.07 -22.08 -4.88
CA VAL A 39 -7.95 -21.12 -5.53
C VAL A 39 -7.91 -21.34 -7.04
N THR A 40 -9.01 -21.86 -7.58
CA THR A 40 -9.18 -22.16 -9.02
C THR A 40 -10.36 -21.43 -9.64
N SER A 41 -11.18 -20.80 -8.82
CA SER A 41 -12.32 -20.01 -9.24
C SER A 41 -12.34 -18.65 -8.54
N TRP A 42 -13.07 -17.71 -9.11
CA TRP A 42 -13.31 -16.42 -8.49
C TRP A 42 -14.01 -16.55 -7.14
N SER A 43 -15.00 -17.45 -7.05
CA SER A 43 -15.72 -17.71 -5.80
C SER A 43 -14.80 -18.24 -4.70
N ALA A 44 -13.81 -19.08 -5.04
CA ALA A 44 -12.82 -19.55 -4.09
C ALA A 44 -11.91 -18.41 -3.61
N LEU A 45 -11.55 -17.48 -4.51
CA LEU A 45 -10.74 -16.31 -4.15
C LEU A 45 -11.49 -15.39 -3.19
N THR A 46 -12.74 -15.04 -3.50
CA THR A 46 -13.54 -14.16 -2.64
C THR A 46 -13.80 -14.80 -1.27
N ALA A 47 -14.10 -16.10 -1.24
CA ALA A 47 -14.27 -16.83 0.02
C ALA A 47 -12.99 -16.84 0.88
N LEU A 48 -11.82 -16.96 0.23
CA LEU A 48 -10.53 -16.86 0.91
C LEU A 48 -10.32 -15.46 1.50
N LEU A 49 -10.57 -14.40 0.72
CA LEU A 49 -10.43 -13.02 1.19
C LEU A 49 -11.39 -12.71 2.35
N ASP A 50 -12.62 -13.21 2.29
CA ASP A 50 -13.60 -13.08 3.38
C ASP A 50 -13.15 -13.83 4.63
N THR A 51 -12.61 -15.05 4.47
CA THR A 51 -12.09 -15.84 5.59
C THR A 51 -10.96 -15.08 6.29
N ILE A 52 -10.02 -14.51 5.52
CA ILE A 52 -8.97 -13.67 6.07
C ILE A 52 -9.55 -12.44 6.77
N ALA A 53 -10.48 -11.73 6.13
CA ALA A 53 -11.03 -10.51 6.68
C ALA A 53 -11.75 -10.74 8.03
N VAL A 54 -12.62 -11.75 8.09
CA VAL A 54 -13.34 -12.13 9.32
C VAL A 54 -12.36 -12.58 10.40
N THR A 55 -11.33 -13.35 10.05
CA THR A 55 -10.39 -13.90 11.04
C THR A 55 -9.40 -12.86 11.56
N VAL A 56 -8.91 -11.96 10.71
CA VAL A 56 -7.91 -10.94 11.06
C VAL A 56 -8.54 -9.72 11.71
N HIS A 57 -9.68 -9.26 11.18
CA HIS A 57 -10.30 -7.99 11.62
C HIS A 57 -11.52 -8.21 12.51
N GLY A 58 -11.91 -9.45 12.78
CA GLY A 58 -13.05 -9.77 13.65
C GLY A 58 -14.38 -9.23 13.12
N THR A 59 -14.49 -8.97 11.81
CA THR A 59 -15.71 -8.43 11.21
C THR A 59 -16.82 -9.47 11.30
N ALA A 60 -18.01 -9.03 11.71
CA ALA A 60 -19.18 -9.92 11.81
C ALA A 60 -19.68 -10.43 10.43
N HIS A 61 -19.18 -9.85 9.34
CA HIS A 61 -19.62 -10.10 7.97
C HIS A 61 -18.42 -10.13 7.01
N PRO A 62 -18.56 -10.79 5.83
CA PRO A 62 -17.64 -10.73 4.69
C PRO A 62 -17.15 -9.32 4.35
N ALA A 63 -15.96 -9.22 3.76
CA ALA A 63 -15.19 -7.99 3.63
C ALA A 63 -15.74 -6.99 2.60
N GLY A 64 -16.64 -7.42 1.70
CA GLY A 64 -17.34 -6.53 0.79
C GLY A 64 -17.70 -7.13 -0.57
N ASP A 65 -18.23 -6.28 -1.43
CA ASP A 65 -18.51 -6.57 -2.83
C ASP A 65 -17.21 -6.55 -3.67
N TYR A 66 -16.83 -7.71 -4.18
CA TYR A 66 -15.63 -7.87 -5.02
C TYR A 66 -15.90 -7.61 -6.52
N ALA A 67 -17.05 -7.06 -6.90
CA ALA A 67 -17.40 -6.80 -8.30
C ALA A 67 -16.38 -5.91 -9.02
N LEU A 68 -15.92 -4.83 -8.39
CA LEU A 68 -14.91 -3.93 -8.97
C LEU A 68 -13.56 -4.62 -9.15
N LEU A 69 -13.15 -5.43 -8.17
CA LEU A 69 -11.93 -6.22 -8.28
C LEU A 69 -12.04 -7.24 -9.41
N ARG A 70 -13.20 -7.88 -9.55
CA ARG A 70 -13.51 -8.84 -10.61
C ARG A 70 -13.43 -8.20 -11.99
N GLU A 71 -14.05 -7.04 -12.14
CA GLU A 71 -14.03 -6.27 -13.38
C GLU A 71 -12.61 -5.83 -13.75
N ALA A 72 -11.83 -5.32 -12.78
CA ALA A 72 -10.44 -4.92 -13.01
C ALA A 72 -9.58 -6.11 -13.45
N VAL A 73 -9.75 -7.27 -12.84
CA VAL A 73 -9.06 -8.52 -13.23
C VAL A 73 -9.48 -8.96 -14.63
N ALA A 74 -10.78 -9.04 -14.91
CA ALA A 74 -11.28 -9.46 -16.21
C ALA A 74 -10.83 -8.51 -17.33
N SER A 75 -10.87 -7.19 -17.09
CA SER A 75 -10.40 -6.18 -18.03
C SER A 75 -8.91 -6.32 -18.34
N ARG A 76 -8.06 -6.53 -17.31
CA ARG A 76 -6.61 -6.62 -17.48
C ARG A 76 -6.14 -7.93 -18.10
N PHE A 77 -6.75 -9.06 -17.73
CA PHE A 77 -6.28 -10.40 -18.10
C PHE A 77 -7.15 -11.08 -19.16
N GLY A 78 -8.26 -10.44 -19.56
CA GLY A 78 -9.29 -10.98 -20.45
C GLY A 78 -10.26 -11.93 -19.75
N THR A 79 -9.79 -12.72 -18.78
CA THR A 79 -10.61 -13.60 -17.93
C THR A 79 -10.04 -13.70 -16.51
N GLU A 80 -10.90 -14.00 -15.54
CA GLU A 80 -10.50 -14.32 -14.16
C GLU A 80 -9.59 -15.55 -14.12
N ALA A 81 -9.87 -16.56 -14.93
CA ALA A 81 -9.08 -17.79 -14.99
C ALA A 81 -7.60 -17.52 -15.30
N ARG A 82 -7.32 -16.62 -16.25
CA ARG A 82 -5.94 -16.24 -16.59
C ARG A 82 -5.20 -15.58 -15.43
N PHE A 83 -5.89 -14.76 -14.63
CA PHE A 83 -5.32 -14.19 -13.42
C PHE A 83 -5.03 -15.29 -12.37
N LEU A 84 -5.99 -16.19 -12.15
CA LEU A 84 -5.87 -17.28 -11.18
C LEU A 84 -4.78 -18.29 -11.56
N GLU A 85 -4.55 -18.52 -12.85
CA GLU A 85 -3.50 -19.41 -13.34
C GLU A 85 -2.11 -18.75 -13.33
N ALA A 86 -2.01 -17.49 -13.77
CA ALA A 86 -0.71 -16.87 -14.05
C ALA A 86 -0.19 -15.98 -12.92
N VAL A 87 -1.08 -15.31 -12.17
CA VAL A 87 -0.73 -14.25 -11.22
C VAL A 87 -0.94 -14.70 -9.79
N TRP A 88 -2.11 -15.26 -9.48
CA TRP A 88 -2.45 -15.65 -8.11
C TRP A 88 -1.38 -16.55 -7.42
N PRO A 89 -0.82 -17.59 -8.06
CA PRO A 89 0.19 -18.44 -7.41
C PRO A 89 1.44 -17.66 -7.02
N ARG A 90 1.79 -16.61 -7.77
CA ARG A 90 2.93 -15.75 -7.48
C ARG A 90 2.66 -14.83 -6.31
N LEU A 91 1.44 -14.29 -6.21
CA LEU A 91 1.03 -13.49 -5.05
C LEU A 91 1.03 -14.35 -3.79
N ALA A 92 0.43 -15.54 -3.86
CA ALA A 92 0.41 -16.49 -2.76
C ALA A 92 1.82 -16.89 -2.29
N ALA A 93 2.72 -17.23 -3.22
CA ALA A 93 4.11 -17.54 -2.91
C ALA A 93 4.82 -16.38 -2.22
N LEU A 94 4.65 -15.15 -2.74
CA LEU A 94 5.30 -13.96 -2.17
C LEU A 94 4.77 -13.60 -0.77
N ALA A 95 3.48 -13.80 -0.50
CA ALA A 95 2.93 -13.65 0.85
C ALA A 95 3.59 -14.61 1.85
N LEU A 96 3.82 -15.85 1.43
CA LEU A 96 4.43 -16.89 2.27
C LEU A 96 5.92 -16.64 2.55
N GLU A 97 6.56 -15.71 1.85
CA GLU A 97 7.95 -15.31 2.10
C GLU A 97 8.11 -14.29 3.23
N MET A 98 7.03 -13.75 3.80
CA MET A 98 7.10 -12.67 4.80
C MET A 98 8.07 -12.94 5.97
N PRO A 99 8.09 -14.12 6.63
CA PRO A 99 9.04 -14.39 7.71
C PRO A 99 10.50 -14.43 7.24
N ALA A 100 10.76 -14.84 6.00
CA ALA A 100 12.10 -14.85 5.43
C ALA A 100 12.56 -13.43 5.05
N LEU A 101 11.64 -12.59 4.56
CA LEU A 101 11.91 -11.21 4.17
C LEU A 101 11.97 -10.24 5.36
N PHE A 102 11.30 -10.57 6.47
CA PHE A 102 11.25 -9.79 7.69
C PHE A 102 11.52 -10.69 8.91
N PRO A 103 12.75 -11.20 9.08
CA PRO A 103 13.08 -12.19 10.11
C PRO A 103 12.96 -11.65 11.55
N SER A 104 12.99 -10.33 11.73
CA SER A 104 12.72 -9.67 13.02
C SER A 104 11.25 -9.69 13.43
N GLY A 105 10.33 -10.01 12.50
CA GLY A 105 8.89 -9.84 12.69
C GLY A 105 8.45 -8.39 12.83
N GLN A 106 9.33 -7.43 12.51
CA GLN A 106 9.09 -5.99 12.67
C GLN A 106 9.46 -5.25 11.39
N VAL A 107 8.68 -4.20 11.08
CA VAL A 107 9.02 -3.24 10.04
C VAL A 107 9.29 -1.88 10.72
N PRO A 108 10.37 -1.15 10.39
CA PRO A 108 10.69 0.10 11.06
C PRO A 108 9.63 1.16 10.78
N ILE A 109 9.17 1.85 11.83
CA ILE A 109 8.23 2.98 11.72
C ILE A 109 9.04 4.27 11.85
N LEU A 110 8.89 5.15 10.86
CA LEU A 110 9.52 6.47 10.85
C LEU A 110 9.00 7.32 12.02
N GLY A 111 9.86 8.12 12.64
CA GLY A 111 9.54 9.04 13.73
C GLY A 111 9.44 8.40 15.12
N ARG A 112 9.62 7.08 15.27
CA ARG A 112 9.52 6.38 16.56
C ARG A 112 10.84 6.36 17.35
N GLY A 113 11.97 6.65 16.70
CA GLY A 113 13.27 6.81 17.35
C GLY A 113 13.41 8.17 18.02
N GLY A 114 12.97 8.28 19.27
CA GLY A 114 12.98 9.52 20.04
C GLY A 114 14.34 10.23 20.09
N GLY A 115 14.32 11.52 19.75
CA GLY A 115 15.48 12.41 19.87
C GLY A 115 15.31 13.74 19.14
N TYR A 116 14.26 14.52 19.45
CA TYR A 116 14.17 15.95 19.06
C TYR A 116 15.14 16.81 19.90
N GLY A 117 16.39 16.36 20.03
CA GLY A 117 17.48 17.11 20.60
C GLY A 117 18.28 17.80 19.49
N GLY A 118 17.78 18.94 19.01
CA GLY A 118 18.60 19.99 18.38
C GLY A 118 19.35 19.67 17.08
N GLY A 119 19.12 18.53 16.41
CA GLY A 119 19.72 18.24 15.10
C GLY A 119 18.66 17.70 14.14
N GLY A 120 18.47 18.36 13.01
CA GLY A 120 17.57 17.95 11.92
C GLY A 120 17.99 16.63 11.28
N GLY A 121 17.80 15.53 12.01
CA GLY A 121 18.14 14.18 11.57
C GLY A 121 17.13 13.64 10.57
N CYS A 122 17.63 13.13 9.45
CA CYS A 122 16.84 12.39 8.48
C CYS A 122 16.72 10.92 8.93
N GLU A 123 15.51 10.46 9.26
CA GLU A 123 15.28 9.03 9.49
C GLU A 123 15.06 8.32 8.15
N ARG A 124 15.61 7.10 8.03
CA ARG A 124 15.59 6.35 6.78
C ARG A 124 15.20 4.89 6.97
N VAL A 125 14.28 4.43 6.13
CA VAL A 125 13.96 2.99 5.99
C VAL A 125 14.29 2.54 4.58
N ALA A 126 15.05 1.45 4.47
CA ALA A 126 15.38 0.83 3.19
C ALA A 126 14.62 -0.49 3.05
N LEU A 127 13.89 -0.66 1.95
CA LEU A 127 13.25 -1.92 1.59
C LEU A 127 13.78 -2.38 0.24
N SER A 128 14.02 -3.68 0.11
CA SER A 128 14.17 -4.28 -1.22
C SER A 128 12.84 -4.25 -1.98
N ARG A 129 12.87 -4.27 -3.32
CA ARG A 129 11.64 -4.44 -4.12
C ARG A 129 10.83 -5.68 -3.73
N ARG A 130 11.52 -6.76 -3.34
CA ARG A 130 10.86 -8.02 -2.91
C ARG A 130 10.14 -7.84 -1.57
N GLN A 131 10.73 -7.12 -0.62
CA GLN A 131 10.08 -6.73 0.63
C GLN A 131 8.88 -5.80 0.39
N ALA A 132 9.03 -4.79 -0.47
CA ALA A 132 7.94 -3.88 -0.83
C ALA A 132 6.77 -4.64 -1.49
N ALA A 133 7.05 -5.49 -2.46
CA ALA A 133 6.04 -6.32 -3.13
C ALA A 133 5.35 -7.28 -2.15
N CYS A 134 6.09 -7.88 -1.20
CA CYS A 134 5.52 -8.70 -0.15
C CYS A 134 4.52 -7.89 0.71
N LEU A 135 4.89 -6.70 1.16
CA LEU A 135 3.99 -5.82 1.92
C LEU A 135 2.73 -5.42 1.12
N VAL A 136 2.88 -5.13 -0.19
CA VAL A 136 1.75 -4.84 -1.09
C VAL A 136 0.80 -6.04 -1.21
N VAL A 137 1.34 -7.25 -1.34
CA VAL A 137 0.52 -8.46 -1.36
C VAL A 137 -0.23 -8.63 -0.04
N HIS A 138 0.41 -8.36 1.09
CA HIS A 138 -0.24 -8.43 2.39
C HIS A 138 -1.31 -7.35 2.60
N GLN A 139 -1.14 -6.16 2.01
CA GLN A 139 -2.18 -5.13 1.90
C GLN A 139 -3.36 -5.61 1.04
N PHE A 140 -3.10 -6.20 -0.12
CA PHE A 140 -4.12 -6.79 -1.00
C PHE A 140 -4.92 -7.89 -0.32
N LEU A 141 -4.24 -8.81 0.37
CA LEU A 141 -4.87 -9.88 1.16
C LEU A 141 -5.51 -9.38 2.46
N ARG A 142 -5.33 -8.11 2.82
CA ARG A 142 -5.79 -7.51 4.07
C ARG A 142 -5.32 -8.27 5.32
N THR A 143 -4.09 -8.75 5.30
CA THR A 143 -3.48 -9.55 6.39
C THR A 143 -2.63 -8.72 7.35
N LEU A 144 -2.38 -7.45 7.01
CA LEU A 144 -1.72 -6.51 7.93
C LEU A 144 -2.76 -5.87 8.83
N ALA A 145 -2.44 -5.76 10.12
CA ALA A 145 -3.17 -4.89 11.01
C ALA A 145 -3.03 -3.44 10.53
N GLY A 146 -4.13 -2.68 10.57
CA GLY A 146 -4.07 -1.24 10.33
C GLY A 146 -3.13 -0.59 11.34
N PRO A 147 -2.30 0.39 10.93
CA PRO A 147 -1.56 1.17 11.90
C PRO A 147 -2.54 1.89 12.83
N GLY A 148 -2.31 1.82 14.14
CA GLY A 148 -3.24 2.34 15.16
C GLY A 148 -3.44 3.86 15.16
N TRP A 149 -2.93 4.57 14.15
CA TRP A 149 -3.11 6.01 13.94
C TRP A 149 -4.06 6.35 12.78
N LYS A 150 -4.56 5.37 12.01
CA LYS A 150 -5.47 5.63 10.89
C LYS A 150 -6.94 5.41 11.28
N ASP A 151 -7.56 6.43 11.85
CA ASP A 151 -9.01 6.57 11.95
C ASP A 151 -9.46 7.80 11.14
N GLY A 152 -10.17 7.59 10.02
CA GLY A 152 -10.95 8.62 9.31
C GLY A 152 -10.29 9.38 8.14
N GLU A 153 -11.08 9.52 7.06
CA GLU A 153 -11.10 10.59 6.02
C GLU A 153 -10.29 10.53 4.71
N GLU A 154 -10.87 11.23 3.71
CA GLU A 154 -10.77 11.12 2.24
C GLU A 154 -10.33 12.46 1.56
N ALA A 155 -9.54 12.35 0.47
CA ALA A 155 -9.57 13.12 -0.81
C ALA A 155 -8.77 14.42 -1.10
N GLY A 156 -8.14 14.52 -2.31
CA GLY A 156 -8.04 15.79 -3.11
C GLY A 156 -7.00 15.97 -4.26
N ALA A 157 -7.43 16.13 -5.54
CA ALA A 157 -6.81 16.61 -6.84
C ALA A 157 -5.48 16.05 -7.43
N GLY A 158 -5.35 15.90 -8.78
CA GLY A 158 -4.29 15.18 -9.57
C GLY A 158 -3.16 15.98 -10.28
N VAL A 159 -1.94 15.43 -10.46
CA VAL A 159 -0.80 15.93 -11.32
C VAL A 159 0.17 14.78 -11.74
N TRP A 160 0.94 14.98 -12.82
CA TRP A 160 1.92 14.09 -13.46
C TRP A 160 3.30 14.04 -12.79
N GLY A 161 4.00 12.90 -12.88
CA GLY A 161 5.35 12.74 -12.34
C GLY A 161 6.44 13.04 -13.37
N CYS A 162 7.50 13.75 -12.97
CA CYS A 162 8.66 14.03 -13.82
C CYS A 162 9.55 12.79 -14.00
N LEU A 163 9.93 12.48 -15.25
CA LEU A 163 10.94 11.46 -15.57
C LEU A 163 12.31 11.92 -15.05
N GLY A 164 13.01 11.06 -14.30
CA GLY A 164 14.35 11.37 -13.76
C GLY A 164 14.41 12.53 -12.76
N GLY A 165 13.26 13.00 -12.26
CA GLY A 165 13.14 14.12 -11.32
C GLY A 165 12.42 13.75 -10.02
N ALA A 166 12.32 14.72 -9.12
CA ALA A 166 11.44 14.62 -7.94
C ALA A 166 10.03 15.09 -8.31
N ALA A 167 9.01 14.29 -7.98
CA ALA A 167 7.61 14.65 -8.06
C ALA A 167 7.11 15.06 -6.67
N VAL A 168 6.57 16.27 -6.53
CA VAL A 168 5.89 16.70 -5.30
C VAL A 168 4.48 16.11 -5.30
N VAL A 169 4.17 15.35 -4.26
CA VAL A 169 2.85 14.79 -3.98
C VAL A 169 2.22 15.67 -2.91
N SER A 170 1.18 16.42 -3.28
CA SER A 170 0.29 17.07 -2.32
C SER A 170 -0.39 15.95 -1.56
N ALA A 171 0.13 15.66 -0.38
CA ALA A 171 -0.34 14.55 0.43
C ALA A 171 -1.35 15.08 1.44
N ASN A 172 -2.26 14.21 1.88
CA ASN A 172 -2.90 14.46 3.16
C ASN A 172 -1.88 14.23 4.29
N LYS A 173 -2.08 14.88 5.43
CA LYS A 173 -1.36 14.58 6.69
C LYS A 173 -1.19 13.09 6.93
N TYR A 174 -2.21 12.30 6.59
CA TYR A 174 -2.19 10.86 6.57
C TYR A 174 -1.84 10.32 5.18
N VAL A 175 -0.55 10.07 4.94
CA VAL A 175 -0.11 9.45 3.67
C VAL A 175 -0.87 8.15 3.40
N GLY A 176 -1.51 8.03 2.23
CA GLY A 176 -2.04 6.78 1.71
C GLY A 176 -3.24 6.89 0.78
N PHE A 177 -4.14 5.92 0.90
CA PHE A 177 -5.20 5.67 -0.07
C PHE A 177 -6.51 6.33 0.38
N GLY A 178 -6.95 7.39 -0.30
CA GLY A 178 -8.35 7.83 -0.31
C GLY A 178 -9.14 7.22 -1.48
N GLN A 179 -10.46 7.37 -1.44
CA GLN A 179 -11.37 6.80 -2.47
C GLN A 179 -11.57 7.70 -3.69
N SER A 180 -11.03 8.92 -3.66
CA SER A 180 -11.38 10.00 -4.59
C SER A 180 -10.52 10.03 -5.86
N ALA A 181 -9.52 9.14 -5.96
CA ALA A 181 -8.57 9.05 -7.06
C ALA A 181 -7.88 10.39 -7.35
N THR A 182 -7.20 10.90 -6.34
CA THR A 182 -6.54 12.19 -6.35
C THR A 182 -5.04 12.06 -6.62
N GLN A 183 -4.25 13.13 -6.58
CA GLN A 183 -2.84 13.10 -7.04
C GLN A 183 -2.08 12.06 -6.25
N GLU A 184 -2.25 12.05 -4.94
CA GLU A 184 -1.61 11.08 -4.07
C GLU A 184 -1.91 9.65 -4.51
N GLU A 185 -3.18 9.30 -4.70
CA GLU A 185 -3.58 7.95 -5.08
C GLU A 185 -3.19 7.59 -6.51
N ILE A 186 -3.16 8.55 -7.44
CA ILE A 186 -2.67 8.33 -8.80
C ILE A 186 -1.16 8.05 -8.77
N HIS A 187 -0.40 8.81 -7.97
CA HIS A 187 1.04 8.64 -7.85
C HIS A 187 1.41 7.34 -7.15
N VAL A 188 0.78 7.03 -6.02
CA VAL A 188 0.98 5.76 -5.31
C VAL A 188 0.44 4.58 -6.13
N GLY A 189 -0.73 4.72 -6.76
CA GLY A 189 -1.36 3.69 -7.59
C GLY A 189 -0.58 3.38 -8.88
N SER A 190 0.04 4.39 -9.49
CA SER A 190 0.97 4.19 -10.62
C SER A 190 2.27 3.52 -10.20
N SER A 191 2.62 3.57 -8.91
CA SER A 191 3.90 3.12 -8.36
C SER A 191 3.70 2.23 -7.13
N PRO A 192 3.18 1.00 -7.28
CA PRO A 192 2.77 0.16 -6.13
C PRO A 192 3.89 -0.11 -5.11
N GLU A 193 5.16 0.00 -5.50
CA GLU A 193 6.29 -0.10 -4.57
C GLU A 193 6.33 1.02 -3.51
N ALA A 194 5.59 2.13 -3.72
CA ALA A 194 5.43 3.21 -2.76
C ALA A 194 4.35 2.93 -1.70
N CYS A 195 3.42 2.01 -1.96
CA CYS A 195 2.33 1.64 -1.04
C CYS A 195 2.78 1.24 0.39
N PRO A 196 3.93 0.60 0.60
CA PRO A 196 4.44 0.34 1.95
C PRO A 196 4.65 1.60 2.78
N ALA A 197 4.92 2.76 2.17
CA ALA A 197 5.13 4.01 2.92
C ALA A 197 3.97 4.34 3.86
N VAL A 198 2.74 3.96 3.50
CA VAL A 198 1.51 4.10 4.30
C VAL A 198 1.57 3.34 5.64
N LEU A 199 2.32 2.23 5.69
CA LEU A 199 2.49 1.41 6.89
C LEU A 199 3.61 1.96 7.80
N LEU A 200 4.57 2.65 7.22
CA LEU A 200 5.82 3.04 7.87
C LEU A 200 5.80 4.49 8.36
N THR A 201 4.90 5.30 7.81
CA THR A 201 4.86 6.74 8.05
C THR A 201 3.66 7.08 8.94
N PRO A 202 3.90 7.54 10.17
CA PRO A 202 2.87 8.21 10.96
C PRO A 202 2.37 9.50 10.29
N PRO A 203 1.33 10.14 10.82
CA PRO A 203 0.84 11.41 10.28
C PRO A 203 1.96 12.44 10.26
N LEU A 204 2.14 13.11 9.12
CA LEU A 204 3.14 14.16 8.98
C LEU A 204 2.76 15.33 9.89
N ARG A 205 3.76 15.98 10.48
CA ARG A 205 3.60 17.27 11.14
C ARG A 205 3.90 18.39 10.14
N ASP A 206 3.52 19.61 10.50
CA ASP A 206 3.73 20.82 9.69
C ASP A 206 5.22 21.04 9.33
N ASP A 207 6.13 20.52 10.16
CA ASP A 207 7.58 20.56 9.97
C ASP A 207 8.14 19.30 9.30
N GLN A 208 7.32 18.46 8.65
CA GLN A 208 7.78 17.16 8.14
C GLN A 208 7.39 16.91 6.69
N VAL A 209 8.30 16.23 6.00
CA VAL A 209 8.05 15.67 4.67
C VAL A 209 8.46 14.22 4.60
N LEU A 210 7.82 13.47 3.71
CA LEU A 210 8.20 12.11 3.38
C LEU A 210 8.77 12.06 1.96
N VAL A 211 9.96 11.48 1.81
CA VAL A 211 10.61 11.25 0.51
C VAL A 211 10.63 9.76 0.20
N VAL A 212 9.98 9.33 -0.87
CA VAL A 212 10.06 7.95 -1.38
C VAL A 212 10.97 7.93 -2.61
N ARG A 213 12.04 7.14 -2.58
CA ARG A 213 12.99 7.00 -3.70
C ARG A 213 12.97 5.58 -4.25
N GLY A 214 13.07 5.44 -5.57
CA GLY A 214 13.24 4.14 -6.21
C GLY A 214 11.96 3.43 -6.65
N ALA A 215 10.79 4.03 -6.39
CA ALA A 215 9.49 3.44 -6.69
C ALA A 215 9.21 3.43 -8.19
N GLN A 216 9.16 2.25 -8.77
CA GLN A 216 8.94 2.09 -10.20
C GLN A 216 7.50 2.42 -10.60
N ALA A 217 7.34 3.19 -11.68
CA ALA A 217 6.03 3.32 -12.32
C ALA A 217 5.70 2.06 -13.11
N MET A 218 4.53 1.50 -12.83
CA MET A 218 4.02 0.27 -13.42
C MET A 218 2.72 0.47 -14.18
N ALA A 219 2.02 1.59 -13.95
CA ALA A 219 0.80 1.96 -14.67
C ALA A 219 0.83 3.42 -15.10
N ASN A 220 0.36 3.68 -16.31
CA ASN A 220 0.12 5.03 -16.81
C ASN A 220 -1.34 5.35 -16.53
N ILE A 221 -1.60 6.17 -15.52
CA ILE A 221 -2.94 6.56 -15.13
C ILE A 221 -3.17 7.99 -15.61
N THR A 222 -4.18 8.18 -16.45
CA THR A 222 -4.57 9.50 -16.97
C THR A 222 -6.01 9.81 -16.59
N GLY A 223 -6.41 11.08 -16.72
CA GLY A 223 -7.71 11.56 -16.22
C GLY A 223 -7.67 11.88 -14.72
N GLN A 224 -8.83 12.21 -14.15
CA GLN A 224 -8.97 12.58 -12.74
C GLN A 224 -10.34 12.15 -12.20
N ARG A 225 -10.42 11.82 -10.90
CA ARG A 225 -11.65 11.42 -10.22
C ARG A 225 -12.38 10.29 -10.97
N ARG A 226 -13.56 10.56 -11.53
CA ARG A 226 -14.39 9.57 -12.24
C ARG A 226 -13.92 9.28 -13.66
N ASP A 227 -13.04 10.11 -14.21
CA ASP A 227 -12.54 10.00 -15.58
C ASP A 227 -11.16 9.33 -15.63
N ILE A 228 -10.70 8.73 -14.53
CA ILE A 228 -9.42 8.02 -14.50
C ILE A 228 -9.46 6.79 -15.41
N LYS A 229 -8.35 6.56 -16.09
CA LYS A 229 -8.14 5.38 -16.93
C LYS A 229 -6.70 4.94 -16.89
N VAL A 230 -6.49 3.64 -17.04
CA VAL A 230 -5.16 3.05 -17.21
C VAL A 230 -4.87 2.94 -18.70
N GLU A 231 -3.78 3.55 -19.14
CA GLU A 231 -3.31 3.55 -20.51
C GLU A 231 -2.01 2.75 -20.66
N GLY A 232 -1.57 2.57 -21.90
CA GLY A 232 -0.25 2.00 -22.19
C GLY A 232 0.86 2.86 -21.58
N MET A 233 1.86 2.21 -20.97
CA MET A 233 3.04 2.89 -20.46
C MET A 233 3.87 3.44 -21.63
N PRO A 234 4.16 4.75 -21.67
CA PRO A 234 5.10 5.27 -22.65
C PRO A 234 6.51 4.75 -22.36
N LEU A 235 7.28 4.54 -23.43
CA LEU A 235 8.72 4.31 -23.32
C LEU A 235 9.37 5.64 -22.95
N PRO A 236 9.99 5.76 -21.76
CA PRO A 236 10.58 7.01 -21.33
C PRO A 236 11.93 7.21 -22.03
N ASP A 237 12.33 8.46 -22.20
CA ASP A 237 13.70 8.80 -22.58
C ASP A 237 14.65 8.29 -21.48
N GLY A 238 15.58 7.41 -21.84
CA GLY A 238 16.43 6.67 -20.87
C GLY A 238 15.99 5.21 -20.62
N GLY A 239 14.92 4.75 -21.26
CA GLY A 239 14.46 3.35 -21.21
C GLY A 239 13.81 2.99 -19.89
N GLN A 240 13.39 1.72 -19.74
CA GLN A 240 12.53 1.27 -18.62
C GLN A 240 13.09 1.56 -17.22
N LYS A 241 14.42 1.73 -17.08
CA LYS A 241 15.09 2.13 -15.84
C LYS A 241 14.76 3.55 -15.39
N ALA A 242 14.42 4.46 -16.29
CA ALA A 242 14.02 5.83 -15.93
C ALA A 242 12.78 5.85 -15.03
N TRP A 243 11.90 4.86 -15.15
CA TRP A 243 10.74 4.72 -14.24
C TRP A 243 11.13 4.33 -12.82
N GLN A 244 12.32 3.74 -12.62
CA GLN A 244 12.84 3.27 -11.34
C GLN A 244 13.63 4.35 -10.58
N GLU A 245 14.04 5.44 -11.24
CA GLU A 245 14.92 6.46 -10.63
C GLU A 245 14.14 7.66 -10.08
N ARG A 246 12.82 7.55 -9.98
CA ARG A 246 11.96 8.64 -9.54
C ARG A 246 12.04 8.84 -8.03
N THR A 247 11.91 10.11 -7.64
CA THR A 247 11.74 10.53 -6.24
C THR A 247 10.36 11.12 -6.08
N MET A 248 9.65 10.75 -5.02
CA MET A 248 8.34 11.28 -4.66
C MET A 248 8.49 12.03 -3.33
N LEU A 249 8.08 13.29 -3.27
CA LEU A 249 8.14 14.14 -2.08
C LEU A 249 6.71 14.42 -1.62
N PHE A 250 6.28 13.74 -0.56
CA PHE A 250 5.00 13.93 0.09
C PHE A 250 5.14 15.06 1.11
N MET A 251 4.33 16.10 0.95
CA MET A 251 4.23 17.24 1.87
C MET A 251 2.75 17.51 2.10
N ASP A 252 2.37 17.66 3.36
CA ASP A 252 1.00 18.00 3.74
C ASP A 252 0.72 19.44 3.30
N ALA A 253 -0.37 19.63 2.56
CA ALA A 253 -0.84 20.95 2.16
C ALA A 253 -2.04 21.34 3.04
N LEU A 254 -2.02 22.56 3.58
CA LEU A 254 -3.09 23.03 4.45
C LEU A 254 -4.43 23.08 3.69
N GLU A 255 -5.44 22.36 4.17
CA GLU A 255 -6.81 22.42 3.66
C GLU A 255 -7.45 23.76 4.08
N LEU A 256 -7.64 24.66 3.12
CA LEU A 256 -8.14 26.03 3.34
C LEU A 256 -9.59 26.23 2.84
N ASP A 257 -10.24 25.17 2.37
CA ASP A 257 -11.61 25.18 1.87
C ASP A 257 -12.67 25.43 2.96
N MET A 258 -12.27 25.41 4.23
CA MET A 258 -13.09 25.78 5.40
C MET A 258 -12.89 27.22 5.89
N ALA A 259 -12.05 28.02 5.24
CA ALA A 259 -11.86 29.42 5.63
C ALA A 259 -13.10 30.26 5.28
N GLU A 260 -13.65 30.97 6.27
CA GLU A 260 -14.85 31.81 6.11
C GLU A 260 -14.72 32.79 4.93
N GLU A 261 -15.81 32.92 4.17
CA GLU A 261 -15.97 33.87 3.08
C GLU A 261 -15.60 35.29 3.54
N GLY A 262 -14.47 35.78 3.02
CA GLY A 262 -14.02 37.17 3.15
C GLY A 262 -13.20 37.57 1.93
N ASP A 263 -13.00 38.88 1.72
CA ASP A 263 -12.28 39.44 0.56
C ASP A 263 -10.76 39.14 0.54
N VAL A 264 -10.27 38.23 1.38
CA VAL A 264 -8.84 37.95 1.55
C VAL A 264 -8.56 36.48 1.28
N LEU A 265 -7.56 36.22 0.43
CA LEU A 265 -7.05 34.88 0.20
C LEU A 265 -6.52 34.27 1.51
N PRO A 266 -7.09 33.17 2.01
CA PRO A 266 -6.69 32.54 3.26
C PRO A 266 -5.19 32.19 3.29
N ASP A 267 -4.61 31.83 2.15
CA ASP A 267 -3.19 31.52 1.97
C ASP A 267 -2.25 32.67 2.38
N LEU A 268 -2.71 33.91 2.23
CA LEU A 268 -1.90 35.11 2.49
C LEU A 268 -2.02 35.61 3.94
N LEU A 269 -2.77 34.90 4.78
CA LEU A 269 -2.87 35.25 6.19
C LEU A 269 -1.52 34.97 6.86
N PRO A 270 -0.95 35.90 7.66
CA PRO A 270 0.37 35.72 8.25
C PRO A 270 0.56 34.42 9.04
N ARG A 271 -0.51 33.89 9.63
CA ARG A 271 -0.53 32.59 10.32
C ARG A 271 -0.28 31.38 9.41
N ASN A 272 -0.57 31.51 8.11
CA ASN A 272 -0.44 30.46 7.10
C ASN A 272 0.86 30.59 6.29
N MET A 273 1.63 31.68 6.47
CA MET A 273 2.90 31.94 5.77
C MET A 273 4.15 31.63 6.61
N VAL A 274 3.99 31.05 7.81
CA VAL A 274 5.12 30.71 8.69
C VAL A 274 5.69 29.36 8.28
N PHE A 275 6.81 29.37 7.55
CA PHE A 275 7.57 28.16 7.24
C PHE A 275 8.59 27.92 8.37
N GLY A 276 8.42 26.83 9.12
CA GLY A 276 9.43 26.35 10.09
C GLY A 276 10.55 25.55 9.39
N ASP A 277 11.62 25.24 10.13
CA ASP A 277 12.67 24.33 9.68
C ASP A 277 12.09 22.92 9.46
N VAL A 278 12.14 22.42 8.22
CA VAL A 278 11.51 21.15 7.84
C VAL A 278 12.45 19.96 8.16
N ALA A 279 11.99 19.05 9.01
CA ALA A 279 12.53 17.72 9.20
C ALA A 279 12.11 16.77 8.05
N HIS A 280 13.00 15.83 7.70
CA HIS A 280 12.81 14.95 6.54
C HIS A 280 12.77 13.48 6.95
N PHE A 281 11.76 12.74 6.46
CA PHE A 281 11.75 11.28 6.49
C PHE A 281 12.02 10.73 5.09
N VAL A 282 12.78 9.64 4.98
CA VAL A 282 13.14 9.06 3.68
C VAL A 282 12.89 7.55 3.65
N VAL A 283 12.03 7.10 2.75
CA VAL A 283 11.90 5.69 2.37
C VAL A 283 12.70 5.46 1.09
N ILE A 284 13.63 4.51 1.13
CA ILE A 284 14.44 4.12 -0.03
C ILE A 284 14.08 2.70 -0.45
N LEU A 285 13.76 2.55 -1.72
CA LEU A 285 13.60 1.26 -2.38
C LEU A 285 14.90 0.94 -3.14
N ALA A 286 15.52 -0.20 -2.81
CA ALA A 286 16.78 -0.66 -3.39
C ALA A 286 16.62 -1.98 -4.16
#